data_AF-A0A2N6CV91-F1
#
_entry.id   AF-A0A2N6CV91-F1
#
_cell.length_a   1.000
_cell.length_b   1.000
_cell.length_c   1.000
_cell.angle_alpha   90.00
_cell.angle_beta   90.00
_cell.angle_gamma   90.00
#
_symmetry.space_group_name_H-M   'P 1'
#
loop_
_entity.id
_entity.type
_entity.pdbx_description
1 polymer ?
#
loop_
_entity_poly.entity_id
_entity_poly.type
_entity_poly.pdbx_seq_one_letter_code
_entity_poly.pdbx_strand_id
1 'polypeptide(L)'
;MGEKTYRVLRYTAIVLTVGWIGWTLYDSGPGESTALGRELAAAGRYLEDGELEQALGLFSRISTEQPDNIGALRGKAQALMRIGIRQSVDAGRLNPAKQAFEIDRLQRESNQQLRLALALYDQSIDRETARGTTESNRRALGVAFANRGILKDQLGDYAGALSDYREGLRLEPKLAKGPGFLTRFLRNQSERPPSIADRARYLAEQLAKPPAERLMRVPEQDRQQRAYLLE
;
A
#
# COMPACT_ATOMS: atom_id res chain seq x y z
N MET A 1 -21.07 -31.74 -47.65
CA MET A 1 -22.07 -30.87 -46.97
C MET A 1 -22.80 -30.07 -48.04
N GLY A 2 -24.14 -30.02 -48.02
CA GLY A 2 -24.90 -29.26 -49.01
C GLY A 2 -24.69 -27.75 -48.84
N GLU A 3 -24.63 -27.01 -49.95
CA GLU A 3 -24.40 -25.55 -49.95
C GLU A 3 -25.41 -24.78 -49.09
N LYS A 4 -26.66 -25.24 -49.05
CA LYS A 4 -27.72 -24.71 -48.17
C LYS A 4 -27.39 -24.92 -46.70
N THR A 5 -26.94 -26.11 -46.32
CA THR A 5 -26.56 -26.45 -44.93
C THR A 5 -25.36 -25.62 -44.46
N TYR A 6 -24.37 -25.41 -45.34
CA TYR A 6 -23.21 -24.54 -45.03
C TYR A 6 -23.63 -23.08 -44.83
N ARG A 7 -24.51 -22.55 -45.70
CA ARG A 7 -25.04 -21.19 -45.54
C ARG A 7 -25.78 -21.02 -44.23
N VAL A 8 -26.68 -21.95 -43.88
CA VAL A 8 -27.41 -21.90 -42.60
C VAL A 8 -26.43 -21.88 -41.42
N LEU A 9 -25.50 -22.84 -41.34
CA LEU A 9 -24.53 -22.90 -40.26
C LEU A 9 -23.67 -21.63 -40.15
N ARG A 10 -23.25 -21.07 -41.29
CA ARG A 10 -22.49 -19.82 -41.32
C ARG A 10 -23.29 -18.64 -40.77
N TYR A 11 -24.56 -18.49 -41.14
CA TYR A 11 -25.41 -17.42 -40.61
C TYR A 11 -25.68 -17.60 -39.12
N THR A 12 -25.91 -18.84 -38.66
CA THR A 12 -26.11 -19.11 -37.23
C THR A 12 -24.86 -18.74 -36.42
N ALA A 13 -23.67 -19.10 -36.90
CA ALA A 13 -22.40 -18.75 -36.24
C ALA A 13 -22.17 -17.22 -36.17
N ILE A 14 -22.50 -16.49 -37.24
CA ILE A 14 -22.40 -15.03 -37.27
C ILE A 14 -23.36 -14.41 -36.25
N VAL A 15 -24.62 -14.85 -36.23
CA VAL A 15 -25.63 -14.31 -35.29
C VAL A 15 -25.23 -14.57 -33.84
N LEU A 16 -24.74 -15.77 -33.53
CA LEU A 16 -24.26 -16.10 -32.18
C LEU A 16 -23.05 -15.26 -31.78
N THR A 17 -22.13 -15.01 -32.70
CA THR A 17 -20.93 -14.20 -32.45
C THR A 17 -21.30 -12.74 -32.23
N VAL A 18 -22.16 -12.17 -33.06
CA VAL A 18 -22.64 -10.78 -32.92
C VAL A 18 -23.48 -10.62 -31.66
N GLY A 19 -24.32 -11.61 -31.32
CA GLY A 19 -25.07 -11.63 -30.07
C GLY A 19 -24.17 -11.69 -28.85
N TRP A 20 -23.12 -12.52 -28.88
CA TRP A 20 -22.13 -12.59 -27.81
C TRP A 20 -21.36 -11.29 -27.65
N ILE A 21 -20.86 -10.69 -28.75
CA ILE A 21 -20.19 -9.38 -28.75
C ILE A 21 -21.11 -8.27 -28.25
N GLY A 22 -22.37 -8.25 -28.70
CA GLY A 22 -23.37 -7.29 -28.26
C GLY A 22 -23.69 -7.40 -26.77
N TRP A 23 -23.84 -8.63 -26.28
CA TRP A 23 -24.01 -8.89 -24.84
C TRP A 23 -22.76 -8.50 -24.06
N THR A 24 -21.55 -8.78 -24.57
CA THR A 24 -20.31 -8.35 -23.89
C THR A 24 -20.19 -6.85 -23.86
N LEU A 25 -20.52 -6.12 -24.92
CA LEU A 25 -20.50 -4.65 -24.94
C LEU A 25 -21.59 -4.03 -24.05
N TYR A 26 -22.73 -4.72 -23.91
CA TYR A 26 -23.81 -4.31 -23.01
C TYR A 26 -23.46 -4.56 -21.54
N ASP A 27 -22.97 -5.75 -21.20
CA ASP A 27 -22.51 -6.16 -19.87
C ASP A 27 -21.23 -5.43 -19.44
N SER A 28 -20.34 -5.16 -20.42
CA SER A 28 -19.16 -4.30 -20.25
C SER A 28 -19.45 -2.82 -20.48
N GLY A 29 -20.72 -2.43 -20.59
CA GLY A 29 -21.09 -1.01 -20.56
C GLY A 29 -20.41 -0.38 -19.34
N PRO A 30 -19.90 0.86 -19.43
CA PRO A 30 -19.12 1.46 -18.35
C PRO A 30 -20.02 1.53 -17.12
N GLY A 31 -19.95 0.50 -16.26
CA GLY A 31 -20.79 0.41 -15.07
C GLY A 31 -20.59 1.73 -14.36
N GLU A 32 -21.69 2.49 -14.17
CA GLU A 32 -21.66 3.91 -13.82
C GLU A 32 -20.63 4.13 -12.73
N SER A 33 -19.41 4.50 -13.14
CA SER A 33 -18.38 4.83 -12.18
C SER A 33 -18.92 6.08 -11.53
N THR A 34 -19.27 6.01 -10.26
CA THR A 34 -19.71 7.21 -9.55
C THR A 34 -18.60 8.24 -9.70
N ALA A 35 -18.94 9.54 -9.73
CA ALA A 35 -17.91 10.58 -9.82
C ALA A 35 -16.80 10.35 -8.76
N LEU A 36 -17.23 9.96 -7.56
CA LEU A 36 -16.38 9.48 -6.47
C LEU A 36 -15.46 8.31 -6.85
N GLY A 37 -15.99 7.27 -7.49
CA GLY A 37 -15.19 6.11 -7.92
C GLY A 37 -14.08 6.49 -8.89
N ARG A 38 -14.36 7.43 -9.82
CA ARG A 38 -13.33 7.97 -10.72
C ARG A 38 -12.28 8.77 -9.99
N GLU A 39 -12.68 9.58 -9.00
CA GLU A 39 -11.75 10.37 -8.19
C GLU A 39 -10.86 9.51 -7.30
N LEU A 40 -11.42 8.49 -6.65
CA LEU A 40 -10.64 7.50 -5.88
C LEU A 40 -9.64 6.77 -6.78
N ALA A 41 -10.05 6.37 -7.98
CA ALA A 41 -9.16 5.74 -8.95
C ALA A 41 -8.04 6.71 -9.41
N ALA A 42 -8.36 7.98 -9.63
CA ALA A 42 -7.36 9.00 -9.96
C ALA A 42 -6.37 9.23 -8.82
N ALA A 43 -6.85 9.34 -7.58
CA ALA A 43 -6.00 9.44 -6.39
C ALA A 43 -5.08 8.21 -6.23
N GLY A 44 -5.60 7.02 -6.51
CA GLY A 44 -4.83 5.78 -6.54
C GLY A 44 -3.71 5.80 -7.58
N ARG A 45 -3.98 6.30 -8.80
CA ARG A 45 -2.96 6.43 -9.84
C ARG A 45 -1.83 7.38 -9.44
N TYR A 46 -2.15 8.57 -8.92
CA TYR A 46 -1.11 9.47 -8.41
C TYR A 46 -0.27 8.84 -7.30
N LEU A 47 -0.90 8.04 -6.44
CA LEU A 47 -0.18 7.29 -5.42
C LEU A 47 0.79 6.29 -6.09
N GLU A 48 0.33 5.50 -7.05
CA GLU A 48 1.15 4.53 -7.79
C GLU A 48 2.32 5.20 -8.52
N ASP A 49 2.07 6.33 -9.17
CA ASP A 49 3.04 7.13 -9.91
C ASP A 49 4.03 7.89 -9.01
N GLY A 50 3.81 7.91 -7.70
CA GLY A 50 4.71 8.59 -6.74
C GLY A 50 4.46 10.09 -6.60
N GLU A 51 3.39 10.60 -7.21
CA GLU A 51 2.84 11.96 -7.10
C GLU A 51 2.13 12.14 -5.75
N LEU A 52 2.89 12.01 -4.65
CA LEU A 52 2.34 11.86 -3.29
C LEU A 52 1.49 13.04 -2.83
N GLU A 53 1.87 14.27 -3.17
CA GLU A 53 1.14 15.47 -2.79
C GLU A 53 -0.21 15.56 -3.52
N GLN A 54 -0.24 15.19 -4.81
CA GLN A 54 -1.48 15.16 -5.59
C GLN A 54 -2.43 14.09 -5.06
N ALA A 55 -1.90 12.89 -4.77
CA ALA A 55 -2.64 11.82 -4.12
C ALA A 55 -3.19 12.25 -2.76
N LEU A 56 -2.37 12.88 -1.93
CA LEU A 56 -2.76 13.39 -0.61
C LEU A 56 -3.88 14.43 -0.72
N GLY A 57 -3.78 15.37 -1.67
CA GLY A 57 -4.80 16.38 -1.92
C GLY A 57 -6.16 15.77 -2.28
N LEU A 58 -6.18 14.83 -3.23
CA LEU A 58 -7.42 14.15 -3.63
C LEU A 58 -8.01 13.31 -2.51
N PHE A 59 -7.20 12.48 -1.84
CA PHE A 59 -7.70 11.68 -0.71
C PHE A 59 -8.19 12.55 0.45
N SER A 60 -7.55 13.70 0.68
CA SER A 60 -8.01 14.67 1.69
C SER A 60 -9.36 15.26 1.34
N ARG A 61 -9.58 15.65 0.08
CA ARG A 61 -10.87 16.14 -0.38
C ARG A 61 -11.96 15.08 -0.21
N ILE A 62 -11.70 13.86 -0.69
CA ILE A 62 -12.65 12.75 -0.59
C ILE A 62 -12.97 12.42 0.87
N SER A 63 -11.96 12.41 1.74
CA SER A 63 -12.14 12.16 3.17
C SER A 63 -12.89 13.28 3.90
N THR A 64 -12.86 14.52 3.39
CA THR A 64 -13.66 15.64 3.94
C THR A 64 -15.12 15.51 3.53
N GLU A 65 -15.38 15.17 2.27
CA GLU A 65 -16.74 14.98 1.75
C GLU A 65 -17.40 13.72 2.30
N GLN A 66 -16.62 12.65 2.48
CA GLN A 66 -17.08 11.35 2.98
C GLN A 66 -16.12 10.83 4.05
N PRO A 67 -16.29 11.30 5.31
CA PRO A 67 -15.44 10.89 6.42
C PRO A 67 -15.36 9.39 6.58
N ASP A 68 -16.41 8.64 6.24
CA ASP A 68 -16.54 7.19 6.41
C ASP A 68 -16.01 6.33 5.25
N ASN A 69 -15.39 6.96 4.26
CA ASN A 69 -14.80 6.26 3.12
C ASN A 69 -13.46 5.62 3.52
N ILE A 70 -13.47 4.31 3.78
CA ILE A 70 -12.30 3.52 4.18
C ILE A 70 -11.17 3.60 3.14
N GLY A 71 -11.51 3.58 1.84
CA GLY A 71 -10.53 3.68 0.76
C GLY A 71 -9.79 5.01 0.78
N ALA A 72 -10.52 6.12 0.98
CA ALA A 72 -9.93 7.46 1.08
C ALA A 72 -9.05 7.61 2.33
N LEU A 73 -9.49 7.11 3.49
CA LEU A 73 -8.68 7.11 4.70
C LEU A 73 -7.36 6.36 4.51
N ARG A 74 -7.41 5.16 3.92
CA ARG A 74 -6.22 4.36 3.64
C ARG A 74 -5.29 5.00 2.62
N GLY A 75 -5.86 5.54 1.54
CA GLY A 75 -5.09 6.26 0.53
C GLY A 75 -4.38 7.47 1.12
N LYS A 76 -5.08 8.26 1.93
CA LYS A 76 -4.52 9.40 2.67
C LYS A 76 -3.40 8.95 3.60
N ALA A 77 -3.64 7.91 4.41
CA ALA A 77 -2.64 7.35 5.32
C ALA A 77 -1.39 6.88 4.57
N GLN A 78 -1.57 6.22 3.42
CA GLN A 78 -0.47 5.72 2.61
C GLN A 78 0.35 6.85 1.97
N ALA A 79 -0.31 7.92 1.50
CA ALA A 79 0.39 9.10 0.99
C ALA A 79 1.24 9.76 2.09
N LEU A 80 0.65 10.03 3.25
CA LEU A 80 1.35 10.61 4.41
C LEU A 80 2.51 9.72 4.88
N MET A 81 2.30 8.40 4.95
CA MET A 81 3.35 7.45 5.30
C MET A 81 4.55 7.55 4.35
N ARG A 82 4.30 7.59 3.03
CA ARG A 82 5.37 7.67 2.02
C ARG A 82 6.09 9.01 2.05
N ILE A 83 5.37 10.11 2.28
CA ILE A 83 5.97 11.45 2.46
C ILE A 83 6.87 11.43 3.70
N GLY A 84 6.35 10.97 4.83
CA GLY A 84 7.10 10.92 6.09
C GLY A 84 8.35 10.04 6.00
N ILE A 85 8.25 8.86 5.38
CA ILE A 85 9.40 7.98 5.16
C ILE A 85 10.44 8.66 4.25
N ARG A 86 10.01 9.32 3.16
CA ARG A 86 10.92 10.06 2.27
C ARG A 86 11.66 11.16 3.02
N GLN A 87 10.97 11.96 3.84
CA GLN A 87 11.58 13.00 4.67
C GLN A 87 12.59 12.43 5.68
N SER A 88 12.28 11.30 6.32
CA SER A 88 13.19 10.61 7.25
C SER A 88 14.48 10.17 6.54
N VAL A 89 14.33 9.59 5.35
CA VAL A 89 15.45 9.18 4.49
C VAL A 89 16.29 10.40 4.09
N ASP A 90 15.65 11.46 3.62
CA ASP A 90 16.35 12.66 3.15
C ASP A 90 17.12 13.32 4.29
N ALA A 91 16.55 13.37 5.50
CA ALA A 91 17.27 13.81 6.69
C ALA A 91 18.53 12.95 6.95
N GLY A 92 18.45 11.63 6.75
CA GLY A 92 19.57 10.69 6.93
C GLY A 92 20.69 10.83 5.90
N ARG A 93 20.46 11.51 4.77
CA ARG A 93 21.44 11.78 3.70
C ARG A 93 22.23 13.07 3.90
N LEU A 94 21.73 13.98 4.73
CA LEU A 94 22.33 15.29 4.98
C LEU A 94 23.59 15.17 5.86
N ASN A 95 24.49 16.16 5.74
CA ASN A 95 25.69 16.23 6.58
C ASN A 95 25.36 16.92 7.93
N PRO A 96 25.44 16.20 9.07
CA PRO A 96 25.06 16.77 10.37
C PRO A 96 25.86 18.00 10.78
N ALA A 97 27.14 18.07 10.40
CA ALA A 97 28.01 19.20 10.76
C ALA A 97 27.66 20.50 10.01
N LYS A 98 26.94 20.40 8.89
CA LYS A 98 26.60 21.55 8.03
C LYS A 98 25.10 21.85 7.98
N GLN A 99 24.26 20.84 8.23
CA GLN A 99 22.82 20.88 7.92
C GLN A 99 21.95 20.45 9.10
N ALA A 100 22.41 20.64 10.34
CA ALA A 100 21.69 20.24 11.55
C ALA A 100 20.24 20.75 11.62
N PHE A 101 20.01 22.02 11.24
CA PHE A 101 18.67 22.61 11.22
C PHE A 101 17.71 21.92 10.24
N GLU A 102 18.17 21.63 9.02
CA GLU A 102 17.35 20.95 8.01
C GLU A 102 17.06 19.49 8.39
N ILE A 103 18.03 18.81 9.00
CA ILE A 103 17.83 17.45 9.53
C ILE A 103 16.71 17.45 10.57
N ASP A 104 16.79 18.36 11.55
CA ASP A 104 15.81 18.49 12.62
C ASP A 104 14.42 18.89 12.08
N ARG A 105 14.36 19.81 11.10
CA ARG A 105 13.11 20.15 10.40
C ARG A 105 12.48 18.93 9.72
N LEU A 106 13.24 18.21 8.88
CA LEU A 106 12.75 17.04 8.16
C LEU A 106 12.34 15.90 9.10
N GLN A 107 13.07 15.68 10.20
CA GLN A 107 12.71 14.69 11.21
C GLN A 107 11.41 15.03 11.93
N ARG A 108 11.18 16.32 12.26
CA ARG A 108 9.90 16.76 12.84
C ARG A 108 8.75 16.58 11.87
N GLU A 109 8.92 17.05 10.63
CA GLU A 109 7.90 16.91 9.58
C GLU A 109 7.57 15.42 9.34
N SER A 110 8.61 14.58 9.20
CA SER A 110 8.46 13.14 9.06
C SER A 110 7.64 12.54 10.21
N ASN A 111 8.04 12.80 11.45
CA ASN A 111 7.33 12.30 12.63
C ASN A 111 5.87 12.75 12.70
N GLN A 112 5.57 13.98 12.25
CA GLN A 112 4.20 14.46 12.16
C GLN A 112 3.40 13.65 11.12
N GLN A 113 3.93 13.48 9.90
CA GLN A 113 3.23 12.74 8.85
C GLN A 113 3.01 11.27 9.21
N LEU A 114 4.00 10.62 9.83
CA LEU A 114 3.89 9.22 10.26
C LEU A 114 2.82 9.04 11.35
N ARG A 115 2.71 9.99 12.30
CA ARG A 115 1.66 9.94 13.33
C ARG A 115 0.26 10.16 12.75
N LEU A 116 0.11 11.08 11.80
CA LEU A 116 -1.16 11.28 11.10
C LEU A 116 -1.56 10.03 10.30
N ALA A 117 -0.60 9.42 9.60
CA ALA A 117 -0.82 8.16 8.89
C ALA A 117 -1.25 7.03 9.85
N LEU A 118 -0.62 6.94 11.02
CA LEU A 118 -0.94 5.92 12.03
C LEU A 118 -2.39 6.05 12.49
N ALA A 119 -2.81 7.26 12.88
CA ALA A 119 -4.18 7.52 13.31
C ALA A 119 -5.22 7.20 12.23
N LEU A 120 -4.92 7.49 10.95
CA LEU A 120 -5.81 7.16 9.84
C LEU A 120 -5.89 5.65 9.58
N TYR A 121 -4.79 4.91 9.75
CA TYR A 121 -4.83 3.45 9.65
C TYR A 121 -5.64 2.85 10.80
N ASP A 122 -5.46 3.32 12.04
CA ASP A 122 -6.28 2.93 13.19
C ASP A 122 -7.77 3.14 12.89
N GLN A 123 -8.16 4.35 12.48
CA GLN A 123 -9.53 4.67 12.10
C GLN A 123 -10.05 3.75 10.98
N SER A 124 -9.23 3.48 9.96
CA SER A 124 -9.63 2.61 8.83
C SER A 124 -9.82 1.14 9.24
N ILE A 125 -8.96 0.64 10.14
CA ILE A 125 -8.98 -0.74 10.63
C ILE A 125 -10.19 -0.92 11.57
N ASP A 126 -10.41 -0.01 12.50
CA ASP A 126 -11.52 -0.05 13.45
C ASP A 126 -12.86 -0.05 12.70
N ARG A 127 -12.99 0.79 11.67
CA ARG A 127 -14.21 0.87 10.86
C ARG A 127 -14.44 -0.36 10.00
N GLU A 128 -13.38 -0.89 9.40
CA GLU A 128 -13.53 -2.10 8.58
C GLU A 128 -13.83 -3.34 9.44
N THR A 129 -13.20 -3.45 10.61
CA THR A 129 -13.46 -4.54 11.55
C THR A 129 -14.86 -4.45 12.17
N ALA A 130 -15.35 -3.24 12.48
CA ALA A 130 -16.73 -3.03 12.93
C ALA A 130 -17.79 -3.45 11.90
N ARG A 131 -17.46 -3.39 10.60
CA ARG A 131 -18.32 -3.89 9.51
C ARG A 131 -18.23 -5.41 9.32
N GLY A 132 -17.33 -6.08 10.03
CA GLY A 132 -17.05 -7.50 9.91
C GLY A 132 -15.97 -7.83 8.88
N THR A 133 -15.15 -8.83 9.18
CA THR A 133 -14.12 -9.34 8.26
C THR A 133 -14.73 -10.37 7.31
N THR A 134 -14.78 -10.03 6.02
CA THR A 134 -15.28 -10.85 4.92
C THR A 134 -14.13 -11.28 4.02
N GLU A 135 -14.35 -12.23 3.11
CA GLU A 135 -13.33 -12.58 2.10
C GLU A 135 -12.94 -11.37 1.23
N SER A 136 -13.91 -10.50 0.90
CA SER A 136 -13.68 -9.35 0.02
C SER A 136 -12.81 -8.27 0.66
N ASN A 137 -12.87 -8.08 1.98
CA ASN A 137 -12.08 -7.06 2.68
C ASN A 137 -10.85 -7.63 3.41
N ARG A 138 -10.77 -8.95 3.64
CA ARG A 138 -9.68 -9.58 4.41
C ARG A 138 -8.30 -9.17 3.91
N ARG A 139 -8.10 -9.17 2.60
CA ARG A 139 -6.83 -8.76 1.99
C ARG A 139 -6.49 -7.30 2.28
N ALA A 140 -7.45 -6.40 2.10
CA ALA A 140 -7.25 -4.98 2.33
C ALA A 140 -6.98 -4.69 3.82
N LEU A 141 -7.68 -5.40 4.70
CA LEU A 141 -7.47 -5.35 6.15
C LEU A 141 -6.06 -5.82 6.52
N GLY A 142 -5.61 -6.95 5.97
CA GLY A 142 -4.26 -7.48 6.20
C GLY A 142 -3.17 -6.52 5.75
N VAL A 143 -3.34 -5.87 4.60
CA VAL A 143 -2.43 -4.81 4.11
C VAL A 143 -2.45 -3.59 5.04
N ALA A 144 -3.62 -3.18 5.53
CA ALA A 144 -3.74 -2.07 6.47
C ALA A 144 -3.02 -2.33 7.79
N PHE A 145 -3.19 -3.53 8.37
CA PHE A 145 -2.41 -3.95 9.55
C PHE A 145 -0.90 -3.92 9.27
N ALA A 146 -0.46 -4.46 8.14
CA ALA A 146 0.96 -4.44 7.79
C ALA A 146 1.53 -3.01 7.67
N ASN A 147 0.80 -2.10 7.01
CA ASN A 147 1.21 -0.70 6.89
C ASN A 147 1.20 0.03 8.24
N ARG A 148 0.22 -0.26 9.11
CA ARG A 148 0.23 0.23 10.50
C ARG A 148 1.44 -0.28 11.27
N GLY A 149 1.81 -1.54 11.07
CA GLY A 149 3.02 -2.14 11.63
C GLY A 149 4.29 -1.40 11.20
N ILE A 150 4.40 -1.04 9.91
CA ILE A 150 5.50 -0.22 9.38
C ILE A 150 5.57 1.12 10.10
N LEU A 151 4.43 1.79 10.28
CA LEU A 151 4.38 3.09 10.98
C LEU A 151 4.82 2.97 12.44
N LYS A 152 4.35 1.95 13.16
CA LYS A 152 4.76 1.69 14.54
C LYS A 152 6.26 1.37 14.64
N ASP A 153 6.79 0.59 13.70
CA ASP A 153 8.22 0.28 13.60
C ASP A 153 9.05 1.58 13.39
N GLN A 154 8.59 2.44 12.48
CA GLN A 154 9.18 3.76 12.21
C GLN A 154 9.04 4.75 13.36
N LEU A 155 8.03 4.59 14.22
CA LEU A 155 7.83 5.40 15.43
C LEU A 155 8.45 4.77 16.69
N GLY A 156 9.06 3.59 16.58
CA GLY A 156 9.75 2.90 17.68
C GLY A 156 8.86 2.01 18.56
N ASP A 157 7.57 1.88 18.24
CA ASP A 157 6.67 0.90 18.86
C ASP A 157 6.86 -0.48 18.22
N TYR A 158 7.98 -1.12 18.56
CA TYR A 158 8.35 -2.40 17.95
C TYR A 158 7.46 -3.57 18.38
N ALA A 159 6.91 -3.52 19.59
CA ALA A 159 5.99 -4.56 20.08
C ALA A 159 4.65 -4.47 19.35
N GLY A 160 4.10 -3.26 19.22
CA GLY A 160 2.89 -3.01 18.43
C GLY A 160 3.11 -3.32 16.95
N ALA A 161 4.28 -2.98 16.40
CA ALA A 161 4.65 -3.33 15.02
C ALA A 161 4.64 -4.85 14.79
N LEU A 162 5.26 -5.63 15.68
CA LEU A 162 5.27 -7.09 15.59
C LEU A 162 3.86 -7.68 15.65
N SER A 163 3.00 -7.16 16.53
CA SER A 163 1.60 -7.58 16.61
C SER A 163 0.87 -7.34 15.30
N ASP A 164 1.03 -6.15 14.72
CA ASP A 164 0.39 -5.76 13.46
C ASP A 164 0.92 -6.54 12.26
N TYR A 165 2.23 -6.82 12.21
CA TYR A 165 2.79 -7.68 11.18
C TYR A 165 2.24 -9.11 11.24
N ARG A 166 2.10 -9.67 12.45
CA ARG A 166 1.51 -11.01 12.63
C ARG A 166 0.07 -11.06 12.16
N GLU A 167 -0.72 -10.04 12.52
CA GLU A 167 -2.12 -9.97 12.10
C GLU A 167 -2.26 -9.76 10.59
N GLY A 168 -1.43 -8.87 10.01
CA GLY A 168 -1.36 -8.67 8.56
C GLY A 168 -1.02 -9.97 7.82
N LEU A 169 -0.02 -10.72 8.28
CA LEU A 169 0.38 -12.01 7.70
C LEU A 169 -0.69 -13.10 7.87
N ARG A 170 -1.45 -13.07 8.96
CA ARG A 170 -2.58 -13.99 9.19
C ARG A 170 -3.71 -13.74 8.20
N LEU A 171 -4.02 -12.48 7.94
CA LEU A 171 -5.12 -12.06 7.05
C LEU A 171 -4.73 -12.16 5.57
N GLU A 172 -3.49 -11.82 5.22
CA GLU A 172 -2.96 -11.88 3.86
C GLU A 172 -1.57 -12.55 3.84
N PRO A 173 -1.52 -13.90 3.76
CA PRO A 173 -0.27 -14.65 3.76
C PRO A 173 0.69 -14.29 2.62
N LYS A 174 0.21 -13.70 1.51
CA LYS A 174 1.10 -13.28 0.40
C LYS A 174 2.04 -12.15 0.81
N LEU A 175 1.76 -11.41 1.89
CA LEU A 175 2.68 -10.41 2.44
C LEU A 175 4.04 -11.02 2.85
N ALA A 176 4.10 -12.31 3.16
CA ALA A 176 5.36 -13.01 3.46
C ALA A 176 6.30 -13.11 2.25
N LYS A 177 5.77 -13.04 1.02
CA LYS A 177 6.57 -13.27 -0.19
C LYS A 177 7.29 -12.00 -0.66
N GLY A 178 6.79 -10.82 -0.32
CA GLY A 178 7.32 -9.56 -0.86
C GLY A 178 7.19 -9.49 -2.39
N PRO A 179 7.93 -8.59 -3.06
CA PRO A 179 7.87 -8.43 -4.51
C PRO A 179 8.33 -9.70 -5.25
N GLY A 180 7.56 -10.10 -6.26
CA GLY A 180 7.90 -11.24 -7.13
C GLY A 180 9.13 -10.97 -8.00
N PHE A 181 9.67 -12.03 -8.61
CA PHE A 181 10.87 -11.95 -9.44
C PHE A 181 10.78 -10.87 -10.53
N LEU A 182 9.69 -10.82 -11.30
CA LEU A 182 9.54 -9.85 -12.39
C LEU A 182 9.56 -8.40 -11.88
N THR A 183 8.87 -8.12 -10.77
CA THR A 183 8.87 -6.79 -10.15
C THR A 183 10.29 -6.39 -9.70
N ARG A 184 11.06 -7.33 -9.16
CA ARG A 184 12.45 -7.09 -8.77
C ARG A 184 13.37 -6.87 -9.98
N PHE A 185 13.21 -7.70 -11.00
CA PHE A 185 13.97 -7.61 -12.26
C PHE A 185 13.77 -6.26 -12.95
N LEU A 186 12.51 -5.84 -13.14
CA LEU A 186 12.17 -4.55 -13.75
C LEU A 186 12.67 -3.35 -12.94
N ARG A 187 12.86 -3.53 -11.63
CA ARG A 187 13.36 -2.49 -10.72
C ARG A 187 14.88 -2.59 -10.46
N ASN A 188 15.59 -3.42 -11.23
CA ASN A 188 17.03 -3.66 -11.08
C ASN A 188 17.44 -4.05 -9.64
N GLN A 189 16.66 -4.93 -9.02
CA GLN A 189 16.88 -5.43 -7.66
C GLN A 189 17.46 -6.86 -7.71
N SER A 190 18.78 -6.97 -7.58
CA SER A 190 19.50 -8.26 -7.55
C SER A 190 19.13 -9.08 -6.32
N GLU A 191 18.96 -8.44 -5.16
CA GLU A 191 18.60 -9.08 -3.90
C GLU A 191 17.12 -8.94 -3.56
N ARG A 192 16.56 -9.95 -2.89
CA ARG A 192 15.19 -9.90 -2.39
C ARG A 192 15.14 -8.94 -1.19
N PRO A 193 14.37 -7.83 -1.24
CA PRO A 193 14.26 -6.95 -0.09
C PRO A 193 13.61 -7.71 1.08
N PRO A 194 13.93 -7.34 2.34
CA PRO A 194 13.28 -7.94 3.51
C PRO A 194 11.76 -7.85 3.39
N SER A 195 11.07 -8.96 3.61
CA SER A 195 9.61 -8.99 3.65
C SER A 195 9.08 -8.57 5.03
N ILE A 196 7.77 -8.33 5.12
CA ILE A 196 7.09 -8.13 6.40
C ILE A 196 7.32 -9.33 7.34
N ALA A 197 7.37 -10.56 6.81
CA ALA A 197 7.68 -11.74 7.59
C ALA A 197 9.13 -11.76 8.11
N ASP A 198 10.09 -11.30 7.30
CA ASP A 198 11.49 -11.18 7.74
C ASP A 198 11.63 -10.14 8.84
N ARG A 199 10.99 -8.97 8.69
CA ARG A 199 11.00 -7.94 9.72
C ARG A 199 10.28 -8.39 10.99
N ALA A 200 9.13 -9.07 10.89
CA ALA A 200 8.42 -9.62 12.04
C ALA A 200 9.26 -10.65 12.81
N ARG A 201 9.92 -11.57 12.10
CA ARG A 201 10.84 -12.54 12.70
C ARG A 201 11.99 -11.84 13.43
N TYR A 202 12.61 -10.86 12.77
CA TYR A 202 13.69 -10.07 13.39
C TYR A 202 13.22 -9.37 14.67
N LEU A 203 12.08 -8.68 14.63
CA LEU A 203 11.53 -8.01 15.83
C LEU A 203 11.22 -9.01 16.94
N ALA A 204 10.68 -10.19 16.61
CA ALA A 204 10.40 -11.24 17.59
C ALA A 204 11.70 -11.73 18.28
N GLU A 205 12.75 -11.96 17.50
CA GLU A 205 14.07 -12.37 18.03
C GLU A 205 14.68 -11.30 18.92
N GLN A 206 14.62 -10.02 18.53
CA GLN A 206 15.16 -8.93 19.33
C GLN A 206 14.34 -8.68 20.61
N LEU A 207 13.01 -8.76 20.54
CA LEU A 207 12.15 -8.57 21.70
C LEU A 207 12.29 -9.70 22.74
N ALA A 208 12.74 -10.88 22.32
CA ALA A 208 13.07 -11.98 23.23
C ALA A 208 14.37 -11.75 24.03
N LYS A 209 15.26 -10.86 23.57
CA LYS A 209 16.50 -10.51 24.28
C LYS A 209 16.25 -9.53 25.43
N PRO A 210 17.15 -9.46 26.43
CA PRO A 210 17.18 -8.38 27.42
C PRO A 210 17.22 -7.01 26.73
N PRO A 211 16.56 -5.96 27.27
CA PRO A 211 16.50 -4.64 26.64
C PRO A 211 17.85 -4.04 26.22
N ALA A 212 18.91 -4.27 27.01
CA ALA A 212 20.26 -3.76 26.74
C ALA A 212 20.95 -4.42 25.54
N GLU A 213 20.52 -5.62 25.12
CA GLU A 213 21.11 -6.39 24.03
C GLU A 213 20.34 -6.27 22.71
N ARG A 214 19.21 -5.54 22.73
CA ARG A 214 18.34 -5.41 21.56
C ARG A 214 18.95 -4.45 20.55
N LEU A 215 18.98 -4.90 19.30
CA LEU A 215 19.35 -4.06 18.17
C LEU A 215 18.11 -3.82 17.33
N MET A 216 17.38 -2.73 17.56
CA MET A 216 16.10 -2.49 16.85
C MET A 216 16.28 -1.76 15.52
N ARG A 217 17.32 -0.93 15.44
CA ARG A 217 17.76 -0.17 14.27
C ARG A 217 19.27 -0.21 14.16
N VAL A 218 19.76 -0.14 12.93
CA VAL A 218 21.20 -0.07 12.64
C VAL A 218 21.40 1.12 11.72
N PRO A 219 21.56 2.35 12.26
CA PRO A 219 21.54 3.57 11.46
C PRO A 219 22.52 3.59 10.28
N GLU A 220 23.65 2.89 10.39
CA GLU A 220 24.60 2.74 9.28
C GLU A 220 24.05 1.88 8.13
N GLN A 221 23.40 0.75 8.44
CA GLN A 221 22.78 -0.12 7.44
C GLN A 221 21.48 0.50 6.91
N ASP A 222 20.70 1.14 7.76
CA ASP A 222 19.45 1.82 7.39
C ASP A 222 19.72 2.97 6.40
N ARG A 223 20.87 3.65 6.53
CA ARG A 223 21.35 4.66 5.57
C ARG A 223 21.84 4.08 4.25
N GLN A 224 22.38 2.86 4.27
CA GLN A 224 22.90 2.17 3.07
C GLN A 224 21.82 1.45 2.28
N GLN A 225 20.70 1.07 2.93
CA GLN A 225 19.52 0.62 2.21
C GLN A 225 19.13 1.74 1.26
N ARG A 226 19.25 1.49 -0.06
CA ARG A 226 18.75 2.41 -1.08
C ARG A 226 17.29 2.62 -0.76
N ALA A 227 16.97 3.79 -0.20
CA ALA A 227 15.60 4.18 0.02
C ALA A 227 14.88 3.96 -1.30
N TYR A 228 13.82 3.16 -1.25
CA TYR A 228 13.03 2.75 -2.40
C TYR A 228 12.79 3.97 -3.29
N LEU A 229 13.62 4.12 -4.33
CA LEU A 229 13.39 5.10 -5.36
C LEU A 229 12.14 4.57 -6.06
N LEU A 230 11.02 5.21 -5.73
CA LEU A 230 9.79 5.17 -6.48
C LEU A 230 9.95 6.17 -7.64
N GLU A 231 11.06 6.05 -8.35
CA GLU A 231 11.38 6.76 -9.59
C GLU A 231 11.36 5.74 -10.73
#